data_AF-A0A923MDL3-F1
#
_entry.id   AF-A0A923MDL3-F1
#
_cell.length_a   1.000
_cell.length_b   1.000
_cell.length_c   1.000
_cell.angle_alpha   90.00
_cell.angle_beta   90.00
_cell.angle_gamma   90.00
#
_symmetry.space_group_name_H-M   'P 1'
#
loop_
_entity.id
_entity.type
_entity.pdbx_description
1 polymer ?
#
loop_
_entity_poly.entity_id
_entity_poly.type
_entity_poly.pdbx_seq_one_letter_code
_entity_poly.pdbx_strand_id
1 'polypeptide(L)' 'MTRKRFRQACGIIAALGFLLVLGTAGASDCDLIPMSQILRQGCIGLGMFAGGLWLGGYLS' A
#
# COMPACT_ATOMS: atom_id res chain seq x y z
N MET A 1 -24.27 10.11 0.44
CA MET A 1 -23.55 8.92 0.99
C MET A 1 -22.30 8.53 0.20
N THR A 2 -22.25 8.70 -1.12
CA THR A 2 -21.21 8.13 -2.00
C THR A 2 -19.77 8.59 -1.70
N ARG A 3 -19.56 9.87 -1.34
CA ARG A 3 -18.21 10.37 -0.98
C ARG A 3 -17.63 9.76 0.29
N LYS A 4 -18.44 9.44 1.31
CA LYS A 4 -17.97 8.77 2.53
C LYS A 4 -17.46 7.36 2.23
N ARG A 5 -18.21 6.59 1.43
CA ARG A 5 -17.81 5.24 1.01
C ARG A 5 -16.57 5.26 0.12
N PHE A 6 -16.46 6.24 -0.78
CA PHE A 6 -15.26 6.42 -1.61
C PHE A 6 -14.01 6.70 -0.78
N ARG A 7 -14.10 7.61 0.20
CA ARG A 7 -13.00 7.92 1.11
C ARG A 7 -12.59 6.70 1.92
N GLN A 8 -13.57 5.94 2.41
CA GLN A 8 -13.35 4.73 3.19
C GLN A 8 -12.69 3.62 2.34
N ALA A 9 -13.11 3.44 1.09
CA ALA A 9 -12.47 2.51 0.15
C ALA A 9 -11.01 2.92 -0.13
N CYS A 10 -10.75 4.21 -0.36
CA CYS A 10 -9.39 4.73 -0.54
C CYS A 10 -8.51 4.51 0.70
N GLY A 11 -9.08 4.69 1.90
CA GLY A 11 -8.40 4.38 3.16
C GLY A 11 -8.08 2.89 3.32
N ILE A 12 -8.98 2.00 2.92
CA ILE A 12 -8.74 0.54 2.93
C ILE A 12 -7.63 0.18 1.93
N ILE A 13 -7.66 0.72 0.71
CA ILE A 13 -6.62 0.49 -0.30
C ILE A 13 -5.27 0.99 0.22
N ALA A 14 -5.24 2.15 0.88
CA ALA A 14 -4.04 2.65 1.50
C ALA A 14 -3.52 1.70 2.58
N ALA A 15 -4.37 1.29 3.52
CA ALA A 15 -3.99 0.37 4.59
C ALA A 15 -3.44 -0.96 4.04
N LEU A 16 -4.07 -1.52 3.00
CA LEU A 16 -3.60 -2.72 2.32
C LEU A 16 -2.24 -2.51 1.64
N GLY A 17 -2.04 -1.37 0.98
CA GLY A 17 -0.76 -0.98 0.38
C GLY A 17 0.36 -0.90 1.42
N PHE A 18 0.09 -0.31 2.59
CA PHE A 18 1.04 -0.24 3.70
C PHE A 18 1.39 -1.63 4.26
N LEU A 19 0.38 -2.48 4.44
CA LEU A 19 0.56 -3.83 4.95
C LEU A 19 1.38 -4.70 3.98
N LEU A 20 1.22 -4.50 2.67
CA LEU A 20 2.07 -5.11 1.64
C LEU A 20 3.54 -4.63 1.75
N VAL A 21 3.77 -3.34 1.97
CA VAL A 21 5.14 -2.82 2.17
C VAL A 21 5.79 -3.40 3.43
N LEU A 22 5.05 -3.50 4.54
CA LEU A 22 5.55 -4.15 5.76
C LEU A 22 5.84 -5.65 5.56
N GLY A 23 4.93 -6.37 4.90
CA GLY A 23 5.12 -7.79 4.62
C GLY A 23 6.30 -8.07 3.69
N THR A 24 6.52 -7.19 2.70
CA THR A 24 7.69 -7.28 1.80
C THR A 24 9.00 -6.94 2.50
N ALA A 25 9.00 -5.97 3.41
CA ALA A 25 10.17 -5.68 4.24
C ALA A 25 10.51 -6.88 5.13
N GLY A 26 9.53 -7.44 5.86
CA GLY A 26 9.78 -8.61 6.72
C GLY A 26 10.21 -9.85 5.94
N ALA A 27 9.66 -10.08 4.75
CA ALA A 27 10.08 -11.19 3.89
C ALA A 27 11.46 -10.96 3.26
N SER A 28 11.85 -9.69 3.04
CA SER A 28 13.22 -9.32 2.66
C SER A 28 14.22 -9.61 3.77
N ASP A 29 13.88 -9.30 5.03
CA ASP A 29 14.76 -9.55 6.18
C ASP A 29 14.98 -11.05 6.42
N CYS A 30 14.01 -11.88 6.02
CA CYS A 30 14.08 -13.32 6.10
C CYS A 30 14.71 -13.98 4.86
N ASP A 31 15.20 -13.19 3.88
CA ASP A 31 15.76 -13.64 2.59
C ASP A 31 14.83 -14.63 1.84
N LEU A 32 13.52 -14.52 2.08
CA LEU A 32 12.51 -15.47 1.59
C LEU A 32 12.11 -15.20 0.14
N ILE A 33 12.39 -13.99 -0.36
CA ILE A 33 11.91 -13.46 -1.63
C ILE A 33 13.08 -12.80 -2.38
N PRO A 34 13.25 -13.05 -3.69
CA PRO A 34 14.30 -12.39 -4.47
C PRO A 34 14.10 -10.87 -4.52
N MET A 35 15.21 -10.14 -4.60
CA MET A 35 15.27 -8.67 -4.66
C MET A 35 14.33 -8.04 -5.69
N SER A 36 14.15 -8.71 -6.85
CA SER A 36 13.23 -8.26 -7.91
C SER A 36 11.75 -8.28 -7.49
N GLN A 37 11.33 -9.24 -6.67
CA GLN A 37 9.97 -9.30 -6.12
C GLN A 37 9.79 -8.28 -5.01
N ILE A 38 10.80 -8.07 -4.15
CA ILE A 38 10.78 -7.04 -3.12
C ILE A 38 10.57 -5.67 -3.75
N LEU A 39 11.34 -5.35 -4.79
CA LEU A 39 11.21 -4.08 -5.51
C LEU A 39 9.82 -3.93 -6.16
N ARG A 40 9.31 -4.97 -6.80
CA ARG A 40 8.03 -4.93 -7.51
C ARG A 40 6.84 -4.86 -6.55
N GLN A 41 6.82 -5.67 -5.50
CA GLN A 41 5.76 -5.63 -4.50
C GLN A 41 5.84 -4.37 -3.63
N GLY A 42 7.05 -3.89 -3.33
CA GLY A 42 7.27 -2.61 -2.65
C GLY A 42 6.75 -1.43 -3.47
N CYS A 43 7.04 -1.36 -4.78
CA CYS A 43 6.49 -0.34 -5.67
C CYS A 43 4.95 -0.39 -5.76
N ILE A 44 4.36 -1.59 -5.82
CA ILE A 44 2.90 -1.75 -5.86
C ILE A 44 2.28 -1.31 -4.52
N GLY A 45 2.85 -1.75 -3.40
CA GLY A 45 2.37 -1.40 -2.06
C GLY A 45 2.49 0.10 -1.78
N LEU A 46 3.61 0.73 -2.15
CA LEU A 46 3.80 2.17 -2.07
C LEU A 46 2.83 2.93 -2.97
N GLY A 47 2.60 2.46 -4.20
CA GLY A 47 1.64 3.06 -5.12
C GLY A 47 0.20 3.01 -4.59
N MET A 48 -0.20 1.88 -4.02
CA MET A 48 -1.51 1.72 -3.37
C MET A 48 -1.64 2.59 -2.12
N PHE A 49 -0.59 2.67 -1.30
CA PHE A 49 -0.56 3.48 -0.09
C PHE A 49 -0.66 4.98 -0.40
N ALA A 50 0.28 5.49 -1.19
CA ALA A 50 0.34 6.90 -1.56
C ALA A 50 -0.89 7.31 -2.40
N GLY A 51 -1.28 6.48 -3.38
CA GLY A 51 -2.44 6.74 -4.23
C GLY A 51 -3.76 6.70 -3.45
N GLY A 52 -3.94 5.74 -2.54
CA GLY A 52 -5.12 5.65 -1.67
C GLY A 52 -5.23 6.82 -0.69
N LEU A 53 -4.12 7.27 -0.12
CA LEU A 53 -4.10 8.44 0.76
C LEU A 53 -4.39 9.75 0.00
N TRP A 54 -3.82 9.91 -1.20
CA TRP A 54 -4.01 11.11 -2.01
C TRP A 54 -5.42 11.20 -2.60
N LEU A 55 -5.91 10.13 -3.23
CA LEU A 55 -7.28 10.07 -3.77
C LEU A 55 -8.36 10.10 -2.67
N GLY A 56 -8.05 9.59 -1.48
CA GLY A 56 -8.90 9.69 -0.30
C GLY A 56 -8.88 11.07 0.37
N GLY A 57 -8.04 12.00 -0.09
CA GLY A 57 -7.87 13.32 0.54
C GLY A 57 -7.44 13.23 2.00
N TYR A 58 -6.61 12.24 2.34
CA TYR A 58 -5.96 12.08 3.64
C TYR A 58 -4.61 12.80 3.68
N LEU A 59 -3.91 12.82 2.54
CA LEU A 59 -2.76 13.68 2.26
C LEU A 59 -3.29 14.89 1.48
N SER A 60 -3.53 16.00 2.18
CA SER A 60 -3.91 17.29 1.60
C SER A 60 -2.79 18.31 1.77
#